data_AF-A0A9D1DD11-F1
#
_entry.id   AF-A0A9D1DD11-F1
#
_cell.length_a   1.000
_cell.length_b   1.000
_cell.length_c   1.000
_cell.angle_alpha   90.00
_cell.angle_beta   90.00
_cell.angle_gamma   90.00
#
_symmetry.space_group_name_H-M   'P 1'
#
loop_
_entity.id
_entity.type
_entity.pdbx_description
1 polymer ?
#
loop_
_entity_poly.entity_id
_entity_poly.type
_entity_poly.pdbx_seq_one_letter_code
_entity_poly.pdbx_strand_id
1 'polypeptide(L)' 'SYTTGLSPSVMAYLLGSVIQPRLGGSVSADEIGLPVEQSGLVLPCGSTAIWQKD' A
#
# COMPACT_ATOMS: atom_id res chain seq x y z
N SER A 1 6.92 12.97 2.82
CA SER A 1 6.32 11.68 2.46
C SER A 1 6.72 10.65 3.50
N TYR A 2 5.76 10.02 4.18
CA TYR A 2 6.03 8.98 5.19
C TYR A 2 6.57 7.68 4.58
N THR A 3 6.62 7.57 3.25
CA THR A 3 7.06 6.39 2.50
C THR A 3 8.40 6.58 1.78
N THR A 4 9.20 7.59 2.15
CA THR A 4 10.51 7.88 1.52
C THR A 4 10.51 7.95 -0.02
N GLY A 5 9.34 8.19 -0.64
CA GLY A 5 9.18 8.23 -2.11
C GLY A 5 8.96 6.86 -2.77
N LEU A 6 8.78 5.78 -2.00
CA LEU A 6 8.45 4.46 -2.53
C LEU A 6 6.97 4.38 -2.93
N SER A 7 6.71 3.90 -4.15
CA SER A 7 5.35 3.68 -4.61
C SER A 7 4.70 2.49 -3.89
N PRO A 8 3.36 2.45 -3.77
CA PRO A 8 2.65 1.29 -3.23
C PRO A 8 3.04 -0.02 -3.95
N SER A 9 3.29 0.05 -5.26
CA SER A 9 3.69 -1.10 -6.07
C SER A 9 5.02 -1.72 -5.64
N VAL A 10 5.97 -0.92 -5.13
CA VAL A 10 7.23 -1.45 -4.61
C VAL A 10 6.99 -2.29 -3.35
N MET A 11 6.10 -1.82 -2.46
CA MET A 11 5.74 -2.58 -1.26
C MET A 11 5.00 -3.87 -1.61
N ALA A 12 4.10 -3.83 -2.60
CA ALA A 12 3.44 -5.02 -3.12
C ALA A 12 4.45 -6.05 -3.65
N TYR A 13 5.44 -5.60 -4.42
CA TYR A 13 6.49 -6.47 -4.95
C TYR A 13 7.35 -7.11 -3.85
N LEU A 14 7.69 -6.35 -2.80
CA LEU A 14 8.46 -6.88 -1.67
C LEU A 14 7.67 -7.97 -0.91
N LEU A 15 6.39 -7.71 -0.60
CA LEU A 15 5.54 -8.71 0.04
C LEU A 15 5.28 -9.92 -0.89
N GLY A 16 5.04 -9.68 -2.17
CA GLY A 16 4.85 -10.72 -3.18
C GLY A 16 6.09 -11.60 -3.40
N SER A 17 7.30 -11.05 -3.27
CA SER A 17 8.55 -11.80 -3.44
C SER A 17 9.02 -12.51 -2.17
N VAL A 18 8.70 -11.99 -0.98
CA VAL A 18 9.21 -12.53 0.29
C VAL A 18 8.17 -13.38 1.02
N ILE A 19 6.90 -12.95 1.05
CA ILE A 19 5.83 -13.57 1.84
C ILE A 19 5.08 -14.63 1.01
N GLN A 20 4.65 -14.28 -0.20
CA GLN A 20 3.81 -15.14 -1.05
C GLN A 20 4.42 -16.52 -1.34
N PRO A 21 5.73 -16.67 -1.65
CA PRO A 21 6.33 -17.97 -1.90
C PRO A 21 6.36 -18.88 -0.67
N ARG A 22 6.27 -18.30 0.54
CA ARG A 22 6.34 -19.04 1.81
C ARG A 22 4.97 -19.34 2.38
N LEU A 23 4.03 -18.40 2.27
CA LEU A 23 2.74 -18.46 2.97
C LEU A 23 1.53 -18.55 2.02
N GLY A 24 1.73 -18.45 0.71
CA GLY A 24 0.64 -18.34 -0.27
C GLY A 24 -0.12 -17.04 -0.12
N GLY A 25 -1.42 -17.05 -0.45
CA GLY A 25 -2.33 -15.91 -0.27
C GLY A 25 -2.17 -14.79 -1.29
N SER A 26 -2.81 -13.66 -1.01
CA SER A 26 -2.87 -12.48 -1.89
C SER A 26 -2.22 -11.26 -1.24
N VAL A 27 -1.67 -10.39 -2.07
CA VAL A 27 -1.11 -9.10 -1.66
C VAL A 27 -1.86 -8.00 -2.39
N SER A 28 -2.33 -7.00 -1.65
CA SER A 28 -2.91 -5.77 -2.18
C SER A 28 -2.08 -4.59 -1.71
N ALA A 29 -2.00 -3.53 -2.51
CA ALA A 29 -1.33 -2.30 -2.13
C ALA A 29 -2.04 -1.09 -2.74
N ASP A 30 -2.14 -0.02 -1.97
CA ASP A 30 -2.78 1.21 -2.39
C ASP A 30 -2.28 2.40 -1.57
N GLU A 31 -2.72 3.60 -1.94
CA GLU A 31 -2.44 4.84 -1.25
C GLU A 31 -3.54 5.18 -0.22
N ILE A 32 -3.11 5.55 0.98
CA ILE A 32 -3.96 6.09 2.04
C ILE A 32 -4.11 7.60 1.79
N GLY A 33 -5.35 8.01 1.55
CA GLY A 33 -5.74 9.40 1.41
C GLY A 33 -6.50 9.93 2.62
N LEU A 34 -6.33 11.22 2.92
CA LEU A 34 -7.17 11.97 3.86
C LEU A 34 -8.11 12.90 3.08
N PRO A 35 -9.43 12.81 3.27
CA PRO A 35 -10.36 13.73 2.63
C PRO A 35 -10.21 15.14 3.21
N VAL A 36 -10.12 16.15 2.35
CA VAL A 36 -10.03 17.55 2.75
C VAL A 36 -11.40 18.21 2.57
N GLU A 37 -12.04 18.57 3.69
CA GLU A 37 -13.40 19.13 3.68
C GLU A 37 -13.54 20.39 2.82
N GLN A 38 -12.55 21.30 2.91
CA GLN A 38 -12.63 22.59 2.24
C GLN A 38 -12.46 22.49 0.71
N SER A 39 -11.62 21.59 0.22
CA SER A 39 -11.35 21.44 -1.22
C SER A 39 -12.16 20.33 -1.88
N GLY A 40 -12.71 19.40 -1.09
CA GLY A 40 -13.33 18.18 -1.60
C GLY A 40 -12.35 17.20 -2.25
N LEU A 41 -11.03 17.47 -2.17
CA LEU A 41 -9.98 16.62 -2.73
C LEU A 41 -9.42 15.68 -1.66
N VAL A 42 -8.79 14.60 -2.11
CA VAL A 42 -8.09 13.65 -1.24
C VAL A 42 -6.61 13.99 -1.20
N LEU A 43 -6.07 14.19 0.01
CA LEU A 43 -4.65 14.42 0.24
C LEU A 43 -3.92 13.09 0.43
N PRO A 44 -2.91 12.76 -0.38
CA PRO A 44 -2.14 11.52 -0.20
C PRO A 44 -1.28 11.61 1.05
N CYS A 45 -1.44 10.63 1.94
CA CYS A 45 -0.83 10.64 3.27
C CYS A 45 0.13 9.46 3.52
N GLY A 46 0.09 8.43 2.67
CA GLY A 46 1.06 7.35 2.68
C GLY A 46 0.64 6.20 1.78
N SER A 47 1.54 5.28 1.53
CA SER A 47 1.28 4.04 0.78
C SER A 47 1.19 2.89 1.78
N THR A 48 0.31 1.91 1.53
CA THR A 48 0.23 0.68 2.31
C THR A 48 0.21 -0.55 1.41
N ALA A 49 0.65 -1.67 1.95
CA ALA A 49 0.53 -2.97 1.31
C ALA A 49 0.18 -4.03 2.36
N ILE A 50 -0.80 -4.87 2.04
CA ILE A 50 -1.39 -5.85 2.96
C ILE A 50 -1.28 -7.21 2.30
N TRP A 51 -0.75 -8.17 3.04
CA TRP A 51 -0.83 -9.58 2.70
C TRP A 51 -2.01 -10.20 3.47
N GLN A 52 -2.84 -10.98 2.78
CA GLN A 52 -3.95 -11.72 3.38
C GLN A 52 -3.89 -13.18 2.96
N LYS A 53 -4.09 -14.05 3.95
CA LYS A 53 -4.32 -15.48 3.72
C LYS A 53 -5.83 -15.67 3.54
N ASP A 54 -6.22 -16.31 2.44
CA ASP A 54 -7.61 -16.69 2.19
C ASP A 54 -8.17 -17.57 3.33
#